data_AF-A0A8I0JIB5-F1
#
_entry.id   AF-A0A8I0JIB5-F1
#
_cell.length_a   1.000
_cell.length_b   1.000
_cell.length_c   1.000
_cell.angle_alpha   90.00
_cell.angle_beta   90.00
_cell.angle_gamma   90.00
#
_symmetry.space_group_name_H-M   'P 1'
#
loop_
_entity.id
_entity.type
_entity.pdbx_description
1 polymer ?
#
loop_
_entity_poly.entity_id
_entity_poly.type
_entity_poly.pdbx_seq_one_letter_code
_entity_poly.pdbx_strand_id
1 'polypeptide(L)'
;EETAVTRGLVGRYVETYALADGRLDVRWKGHSLTYRVFDKDQRVTHAAITENKRLGDVLAYIKERQEQQTKPALKTNSEKIGYKPR
;
A
#
# COMPACT_ATOMS: atom_id res chain seq x y z
N GLU A 1 5.27 -9.39 -0.10
CA GLU A 1 4.02 -10.12 -0.41
C GLU A 1 3.55 -10.83 0.84
N GLU A 2 2.25 -10.85 1.09
CA GLU A 2 1.68 -11.52 2.25
C GLU A 2 1.38 -12.98 1.91
N THR A 3 2.00 -13.88 2.67
CA THR A 3 1.81 -15.33 2.59
C THR A 3 1.47 -15.85 3.98
N ALA A 4 1.03 -17.10 4.08
CA ALA A 4 0.80 -17.75 5.38
C ALA A 4 2.04 -17.70 6.29
N VAL A 5 3.25 -17.72 5.70
CA VAL A 5 4.52 -17.62 6.43
C VAL A 5 4.82 -16.18 6.85
N THR A 6 4.56 -15.18 6.00
CA THR A 6 4.97 -13.78 6.26
C THR A 6 3.97 -12.96 7.05
N ARG A 7 2.68 -13.34 7.09
CA ARG A 7 1.60 -12.58 7.76
C ARG A 7 1.89 -12.28 9.25
N GLY A 8 2.55 -13.19 9.95
CA GLY A 8 2.84 -13.07 11.39
C GLY A 8 4.24 -12.56 11.73
N LEU A 9 5.07 -12.23 10.74
CA LEU A 9 6.50 -11.93 10.96
C LEU A 9 6.79 -10.45 11.18
N VAL A 10 5.77 -9.60 11.18
CA VAL A 10 5.95 -8.16 11.47
C VAL A 10 6.56 -7.98 12.86
N GLY A 11 7.69 -7.29 12.92
CA GLY A 11 8.42 -7.04 14.17
C GLY A 11 9.16 -8.26 14.73
N ARG A 12 9.25 -9.37 13.99
CA ARG A 12 10.03 -10.55 14.38
C ARG A 12 11.42 -10.51 13.76
N TYR A 13 12.40 -10.99 14.52
CA TYR A 13 13.75 -11.19 14.01
C TYR A 13 13.78 -12.35 13.02
N VAL A 14 14.56 -12.21 11.97
CA VAL A 14 14.76 -13.21 10.92
C VAL A 14 16.27 -13.46 10.76
N GLU A 15 16.62 -14.59 10.19
CA GLU A 15 18.01 -14.94 9.89
C GLU A 15 18.43 -14.24 8.59
N THR A 16 19.60 -13.60 8.59
CA THR A 16 20.16 -12.96 7.41
C THR A 16 21.55 -13.52 7.09
N TYR A 17 21.73 -13.92 5.84
CA TYR A 17 23.01 -14.42 5.33
C TYR A 17 23.52 -13.50 4.24
N ALA A 18 24.76 -13.03 4.38
CA ALA A 18 25.46 -12.32 3.33
C ALA A 18 26.31 -13.32 2.54
N LEU A 19 25.99 -13.48 1.26
CA LEU A 19 26.73 -14.35 0.36
C LEU A 19 27.94 -13.59 -0.21
N ALA A 20 28.97 -14.34 -0.62
CA ALA A 20 30.22 -13.76 -1.14
C ALA A 20 30.04 -12.94 -2.42
N ASP A 21 28.95 -13.18 -3.17
CA ASP A 21 28.56 -12.43 -4.36
C ASP A 21 27.77 -11.14 -4.06
N GLY A 22 27.62 -10.78 -2.78
CA GLY A 22 26.91 -9.59 -2.33
C GLY A 22 25.39 -9.77 -2.28
N ARG A 23 24.86 -10.95 -2.57
CA ARG A 23 23.43 -11.24 -2.38
C ARG A 23 23.12 -11.47 -0.91
N LEU A 24 21.90 -11.14 -0.52
CA LEU A 24 21.38 -11.40 0.81
C LEU A 24 20.42 -12.59 0.75
N ASP A 25 20.37 -13.42 1.79
CA ASP A 25 19.32 -14.41 1.94
C ASP A 25 18.64 -14.18 3.28
N VAL A 26 17.34 -13.88 3.25
CA VAL A 26 16.52 -13.65 4.44
C VAL A 26 15.72 -14.92 4.70
N ARG A 27 15.83 -15.50 5.89
CA ARG A 27 15.14 -16.75 6.23
C ARG A 27 14.35 -16.65 7.52
N TRP A 28 13.27 -17.41 7.58
CA TRP A 28 12.49 -17.67 8.78
C TRP A 28 12.23 -19.17 8.93
N LYS A 29 12.77 -19.78 9.99
CA LYS A 29 12.65 -21.22 10.26
C LYS A 29 13.00 -22.08 9.04
N GLY A 30 14.07 -21.73 8.33
CA GLY A 30 14.50 -22.41 7.11
C GLY A 30 13.74 -22.05 5.83
N HIS A 31 12.66 -21.28 5.90
CA HIS A 31 11.98 -20.75 4.71
C HIS A 31 12.64 -19.45 4.23
N SER A 32 13.07 -19.39 2.97
CA SER A 32 13.55 -18.14 2.38
C SER A 32 12.39 -17.17 2.13
N LEU A 33 12.59 -15.91 2.52
CA LEU A 33 11.62 -14.84 2.41
C LEU A 33 11.97 -13.97 1.21
N THR A 34 10.97 -13.69 0.37
CA THR A 34 11.12 -12.74 -0.72
C THR A 34 11.43 -11.36 -0.16
N TYR A 35 12.54 -10.76 -0.60
CA TYR A 35 12.94 -9.42 -0.25
C TYR A 35 13.23 -8.61 -1.51
N ARG A 36 13.26 -7.28 -1.36
CA ARG A 36 13.73 -6.36 -2.39
C ARG A 36 14.76 -5.44 -1.74
N VAL A 37 15.92 -5.29 -2.39
CA VAL A 37 16.93 -4.33 -1.95
C VAL A 37 16.37 -2.93 -2.13
N PHE A 38 16.38 -2.14 -1.06
CA PHE A 38 16.02 -0.74 -1.12
C PHE A 38 17.27 0.08 -1.42
N ASP A 39 17.28 0.72 -2.58
CA ASP A 39 18.34 1.64 -2.97
C ASP A 39 18.21 2.96 -2.18
N LYS A 40 19.17 3.22 -1.29
CA LYS A 40 19.20 4.45 -0.48
C LYS A 40 19.69 5.67 -1.25
N ASP A 41 20.39 5.46 -2.36
CA ASP A 41 20.93 6.52 -3.19
C ASP A 41 19.99 6.86 -4.35
N GLN A 42 18.79 6.28 -4.37
CA GLN A 42 17.78 6.56 -5.38
C GLN A 42 17.43 8.06 -5.36
N ARG A 43 18.00 8.80 -6.33
CA ARG A 43 17.73 10.23 -6.50
C ARG A 43 16.38 10.43 -7.17
N VAL A 44 15.47 11.11 -6.47
CA VAL A 44 14.24 11.60 -7.08
C VAL A 44 14.58 12.85 -7.90
N THR A 45 14.17 12.88 -9.16
CA THR A 45 14.40 14.05 -10.02
C THR A 45 13.60 15.24 -9.53
N HIS A 46 14.13 16.46 -9.69
CA HIS A 46 13.39 17.68 -9.29
C HIS A 46 12.02 17.78 -9.96
N ALA A 47 11.92 17.34 -11.23
CA ALA A 47 10.66 17.27 -11.95
C ALA A 47 9.64 16.32 -11.27
N ALA A 48 10.07 15.13 -10.84
CA ALA A 48 9.19 14.19 -10.13
C ALA A 48 8.76 14.72 -8.75
N ILE A 49 9.60 15.52 -8.08
CA ILE A 49 9.22 16.19 -6.83
C ILE A 49 8.12 17.23 -7.10
N THR A 50 8.32 18.08 -8.09
CA THR A 50 7.34 19.12 -8.45
C THR A 50 6.01 18.53 -8.89
N GLU A 51 6.04 17.45 -9.67
CA GLU A 51 4.83 16.77 -10.12
C GLU A 51 4.05 16.13 -8.96
N ASN A 52 4.74 15.47 -8.02
CA ASN A 52 4.08 14.92 -6.83
C ASN A 52 3.43 16.01 -5.95
N LYS A 53 4.05 17.19 -5.83
CA LYS A 53 3.45 18.32 -5.11
C LYS A 53 2.19 18.81 -5.80
N ARG A 54 2.25 19.04 -7.12
CA ARG A 54 1.09 19.44 -7.93
C ARG A 54 -0.05 18.42 -7.81
N LEU A 55 0.27 17.13 -7.86
CA LEU A 55 -0.72 16.07 -7.66
C LEU A 55 -1.36 16.17 -6.27
N GLY A 56 -0.57 16.41 -5.22
CA GLY A 56 -1.07 16.63 -3.87
C GLY A 56 -2.08 17.78 -3.80
N ASP A 57 -1.75 18.92 -4.40
CA ASP A 57 -2.63 20.10 -4.42
C ASP A 57 -3.94 19.81 -5.17
N VAL A 58 -3.87 19.14 -6.33
CA VAL A 58 -5.04 18.74 -7.11
C VAL A 58 -5.93 17.76 -6.33
N LEU A 59 -5.34 16.77 -5.64
CA LEU A 59 -6.10 15.82 -4.82
C LEU A 59 -6.76 16.50 -3.62
N ALA A 60 -6.08 17.46 -2.98
CA ALA A 60 -6.66 18.25 -1.91
C ALA A 60 -7.87 19.05 -2.39
N TYR A 61 -7.73 19.71 -3.55
CA TYR A 61 -8.85 20.41 -4.19
C TYR A 61 -10.01 19.46 -4.51
N ILE A 62 -9.75 18.31 -5.14
CA ILE A 62 -10.80 17.32 -5.45
C ILE A 62 -11.55 16.88 -4.18
N LYS A 63 -10.81 16.60 -3.10
CA LYS A 63 -11.39 16.19 -1.82
C LYS A 63 -12.31 17.28 -1.25
N GLU A 64 -11.87 18.54 -1.25
CA GLU A 64 -12.66 19.67 -0.79
C GLU A 64 -13.99 19.78 -1.57
N ARG A 65 -13.94 19.61 -2.90
CA ARG A 65 -15.14 19.64 -3.75
C ARG A 65 -16.07 18.47 -3.47
N GLN A 66 -15.53 17.28 -3.20
CA GLN A 66 -16.33 16.11 -2.83
C GLN A 66 -16.99 16.27 -1.44
N GLU A 67 -16.34 16.95 -0.51
CA GLU A 67 -16.90 17.25 0.82
C GLU A 67 -18.03 18.29 0.74
N GLN A 68 -17.93 19.25 -0.19
CA GLN A 68 -18.99 20.23 -0.46
C GLN A 68 -20.19 19.64 -1.22
N GLN A 69 -20.01 18.54 -1.95
CA GLN A 69 -21.10 17.86 -2.63
C GLN A 69 -21.95 17.07 -1.64
N THR A 70 -23.27 17.22 -1.73
CA THR A 70 -24.20 16.33 -1.02
C THR A 70 -23.97 14.91 -1.51
N LYS A 71 -23.64 14.01 -0.57
CA LYS A 71 -23.48 12.59 -0.88
C LYS A 71 -24.77 12.09 -1.53
N PRO A 72 -24.73 11.51 -2.74
CA PRO A 72 -25.93 10.97 -3.36
C PRO A 72 -26.55 9.93 -2.42
N ALA A 73 -27.88 9.97 -2.26
CA ALA A 73 -28.60 8.97 -1.48
C ALA A 73 -28.42 7.60 -2.14
N LEU A 74 -27.47 6.83 -1.64
CA LEU A 74 -27.23 5.47 -2.09
C LEU A 74 -28.37 4.60 -1.55
N LYS A 75 -29.29 4.20 -2.42
CA LYS A 75 -30.26 3.16 -2.09
C LYS A 75 -29.50 1.90 -1.69
N THR A 76 -29.82 1.36 -0.52
CA THR A 76 -29.36 0.05 -0.07
C THR A 76 -29.85 -1.03 -1.05
N ASN A 77 -29.18 -2.20 -1.09
CA ASN A 77 -29.60 -3.28 -2.00
C ASN A 77 -31.06 -3.70 -1.77
N SER A 78 -31.53 -3.71 -0.53
CA SER A 78 -32.92 -3.94 -0.12
C SER A 78 -33.89 -2.89 -0.69
N GLU A 79 -33.52 -1.61 -0.68
CA GLU A 79 -34.32 -0.52 -1.27
C GLU A 79 -34.33 -0.56 -2.79
N LYS A 80 -33.22 -0.98 -3.42
CA LYS A 80 -33.14 -1.19 -4.87
C LYS A 80 -34.04 -2.32 -5.35
N ILE A 81 -34.14 -3.41 -4.59
CA ILE A 81 -34.99 -4.57 -4.93
C ILE A 81 -36.44 -4.44 -4.43
N GLY A 82 -36.80 -3.32 -3.79
CA GLY A 82 -38.16 -3.08 -3.31
C GLY A 82 -38.60 -4.00 -2.17
N TYR A 83 -37.67 -4.46 -1.32
CA TYR A 83 -37.99 -5.33 -0.20
C TYR A 83 -38.96 -4.65 0.78
N LYS A 84 -40.07 -5.33 1.10
CA LYS A 84 -41.00 -4.94 2.16
C LYS A 84 -40.96 -5.99 3.27
N PRO A 85 -40.59 -5.62 4.51
CA PRO A 85 -40.69 -6.54 5.65
C PRO A 85 -42.16 -6.92 5.89
N ARG A 86 -42.37 -8.17 6.32
CA ARG A 86 -43.69 -8.72 6.68
C ARG A 86 -44.09 -8.31 8.09
#